data_AF-A0A833H3C7-F1
#
_entry.id   AF-A0A833H3C7-F1
#
_cell.length_a   1.000
_cell.length_b   1.000
_cell.length_c   1.000
_cell.angle_alpha   90.00
_cell.angle_beta   90.00
_cell.angle_gamma   90.00
#
_symmetry.space_group_name_H-M   'P 1'
#
loop_
_entity.id
_entity.type
_entity.pdbx_description
1 polymer ?
#
loop_
_entity_poly.entity_id
_entity_poly.type
_entity_poly.pdbx_seq_one_letter_code
_entity_poly.pdbx_strand_id
1 'polypeptide(L)'
;MRRFTTLPANLLLALLLTSCQSTRPFEPFNESWATAQLNAPPENKQKAEALHKSGFQLYKQKRDSEAIVQYEAALQLRASAGLYYDYANSLSNIDGRLEDSIKAYRIGIMLSDKPDMNLHYNLGCALVRANRIAEAIPELQQAYRLGKPPAIMEQDGDLTNLRKDRDWREKIGIKEPMKSWRLFPQAWGRGSSHTTICSNYRQTAGLLIEYFEDMGETRVKKGNWTREGNKIIVHFKQEIGKKGVGPTEDGPRGPYHLKFEPYEREIDETATFDFLEISRNMKESDGPCPEYRF
;
A
#
# COMPACT_ATOMS: atom_id res chain seq x y z
N MET A 1 85.45 -3.73 -3.49
CA MET A 1 84.39 -4.71 -3.83
C MET A 1 83.26 -4.55 -2.82
N ARG A 2 82.03 -4.30 -3.30
CA ARG A 2 80.87 -3.89 -2.49
C ARG A 2 80.33 -5.07 -1.65
N ARG A 3 80.07 -4.83 -0.36
CA ARG A 3 79.39 -5.78 0.53
C ARG A 3 77.90 -5.81 0.19
N PHE A 4 77.37 -6.98 -0.17
CA PHE A 4 75.94 -7.22 -0.28
C PHE A 4 75.39 -7.48 1.13
N THR A 5 74.62 -6.54 1.66
CA THR A 5 73.84 -6.73 2.89
C THR A 5 72.56 -7.47 2.56
N THR A 6 72.46 -8.74 2.96
CA THR A 6 71.23 -9.52 2.91
C THR A 6 70.23 -8.96 3.93
N LEU A 7 69.06 -8.50 3.46
CA LEU A 7 67.96 -8.11 4.34
C LEU A 7 67.50 -9.33 5.17
N PRO A 8 67.23 -9.17 6.48
CA PRO A 8 66.76 -10.28 7.31
C PRO A 8 65.37 -10.73 6.84
N ALA A 9 65.14 -12.06 6.81
CA ALA A 9 63.90 -12.67 6.32
C ALA A 9 62.61 -12.10 6.96
N ASN A 10 62.71 -11.57 8.18
CA ASN A 10 61.59 -10.92 8.88
C ASN A 10 61.16 -9.58 8.26
N LEU A 11 62.07 -8.84 7.59
CA LEU A 11 61.70 -7.61 6.89
C LEU A 11 60.98 -7.89 5.57
N LEU A 12 61.33 -8.99 4.89
CA LEU A 12 60.62 -9.47 3.69
C LEU A 12 59.21 -9.96 4.03
N LEU A 13 59.04 -10.65 5.16
CA LEU A 13 57.71 -11.07 5.63
C LEU A 13 56.84 -9.88 6.09
N ALA A 14 57.44 -8.85 6.70
CA ALA A 14 56.75 -7.62 7.09
C ALA A 14 56.34 -6.73 5.88
N LEU A 15 57.14 -6.73 4.80
CA LEU A 15 56.81 -6.03 3.54
C LEU A 15 55.74 -6.78 2.71
N LEU A 16 55.67 -8.11 2.84
CA LEU A 16 54.58 -8.91 2.23
C LEU A 16 53.25 -8.76 3.00
N LEU A 17 53.29 -8.55 4.32
CA LEU A 17 52.09 -8.33 5.14
C LEU A 17 51.57 -6.87 5.10
N THR A 18 52.38 -5.90 4.69
CA THR A 18 51.97 -4.48 4.56
C THR A 18 51.51 -4.09 3.16
N SER A 19 51.78 -4.91 2.14
CA SER A 19 51.36 -4.66 0.75
C SER A 19 50.04 -5.34 0.36
N CYS A 20 49.44 -6.13 1.24
CA CYS A 20 48.14 -6.73 1.00
C CYS A 20 47.01 -5.91 1.65
N GLN A 21 46.93 -4.62 1.32
CA GLN A 21 45.62 -3.96 1.35
C GLN A 21 44.83 -4.55 0.19
N SER A 22 44.27 -5.74 0.39
CA SER A 22 43.26 -6.26 -0.52
C SER A 22 42.12 -5.26 -0.50
N THR A 23 42.06 -4.37 -1.49
CA THR A 23 40.87 -3.59 -1.75
C THR A 23 39.76 -4.62 -1.94
N ARG A 24 38.86 -4.75 -0.96
CA ARG A 24 37.74 -5.69 -1.09
C ARG A 24 37.05 -5.36 -2.41
N PRO A 25 36.81 -6.36 -3.28
CA PRO A 25 36.12 -6.12 -4.53
C PRO A 25 34.78 -5.43 -4.25
N PHE A 26 34.38 -4.54 -5.17
CA PHE A 26 33.13 -3.82 -5.03
C PHE A 26 31.96 -4.80 -5.22
N GLU A 27 31.21 -5.04 -4.14
CA GLU A 27 30.11 -5.99 -4.09
C GLU A 27 28.83 -5.28 -3.60
N PRO A 28 28.21 -4.39 -4.40
CA PRO A 28 27.06 -3.59 -3.96
C PRO A 28 25.82 -4.41 -3.65
N PHE A 29 25.75 -5.66 -4.12
CA PHE A 29 24.61 -6.55 -3.87
C PHE A 29 24.86 -7.56 -2.74
N ASN A 30 25.95 -7.39 -1.99
CA ASN A 30 26.28 -8.22 -0.82
C ASN A 30 25.88 -7.48 0.46
N GLU A 31 25.01 -8.10 1.27
CA GLU A 31 24.52 -7.53 2.53
C GLU A 31 25.67 -7.22 3.51
N SER A 32 26.61 -8.17 3.69
CA SER A 32 27.76 -7.96 4.56
C SER A 32 28.66 -6.84 4.07
N TRP A 33 28.79 -6.66 2.76
CA TRP A 33 29.52 -5.53 2.18
C TRP A 33 28.81 -4.22 2.52
N ALA A 34 27.49 -4.16 2.31
CA ALA A 34 26.69 -2.97 2.57
C ALA A 34 26.71 -2.56 4.05
N THR A 35 26.56 -3.50 4.97
CA THR A 35 26.63 -3.23 6.42
C THR A 35 28.01 -2.72 6.84
N ALA A 36 29.09 -3.22 6.25
CA ALA A 36 30.44 -2.75 6.55
C ALA A 36 30.64 -1.25 6.22
N GLN A 37 29.89 -0.72 5.24
CA GLN A 37 29.98 0.68 4.81
C GLN A 37 29.03 1.64 5.57
N LEU A 38 28.25 1.16 6.55
CA LEU A 38 27.34 2.00 7.34
C LEU A 38 28.06 2.98 8.27
N ASN A 39 29.22 2.58 8.80
CA ASN A 39 29.95 3.33 9.83
C ASN A 39 31.19 4.04 9.27
N ALA A 40 31.12 4.46 8.00
CA ALA A 40 32.20 5.17 7.35
C ALA A 40 32.60 6.47 8.10
N PRO A 41 33.89 6.84 8.12
CA PRO A 41 34.38 8.08 8.72
C PRO A 41 33.64 9.34 8.23
N PRO A 42 33.57 10.43 9.03
CA PRO A 42 32.86 11.65 8.65
C PRO A 42 33.27 12.25 7.30
N GLU A 43 34.55 12.16 6.95
CA GLU A 43 35.09 12.63 5.66
C GLU A 43 34.50 11.86 4.47
N ASN A 44 34.27 10.55 4.63
CA ASN A 44 33.63 9.73 3.61
C ASN A 44 32.14 10.04 3.50
N LYS A 45 31.48 10.39 4.61
CA LYS A 45 30.07 10.76 4.61
C LYS A 45 29.80 11.96 3.69
N GLN A 46 30.53 13.06 3.86
CA GLN A 46 30.30 14.26 3.04
C GLN A 46 30.58 14.01 1.55
N LYS A 47 31.63 13.25 1.25
CA LYS A 47 31.98 12.88 -0.13
C LYS A 47 30.93 11.96 -0.76
N ALA A 48 30.42 10.97 0.00
CA ALA A 48 29.35 10.09 -0.44
C ALA A 48 28.05 10.85 -0.73
N GLU A 49 27.67 11.78 0.15
CA GLU A 49 26.47 12.63 -0.02
C GLU A 49 26.57 13.52 -1.27
N ALA A 50 27.76 14.05 -1.58
CA ALA A 50 27.98 14.84 -2.78
C ALA A 50 27.81 13.99 -4.07
N LEU A 51 28.36 12.78 -4.08
CA LEU A 51 28.22 11.83 -5.19
C LEU A 51 26.78 11.36 -5.34
N HIS A 52 26.10 11.04 -4.23
CA HIS A 52 24.67 10.69 -4.20
C HIS A 52 23.83 11.81 -4.81
N LYS A 53 24.04 13.06 -4.39
CA LYS A 53 23.34 14.22 -4.95
C LYS A 53 23.59 14.38 -6.45
N SER A 54 24.83 14.17 -6.91
CA SER A 54 25.17 14.22 -8.33
C SER A 54 24.45 13.14 -9.13
N GLY A 55 24.47 11.89 -8.65
CA GLY A 55 23.73 10.79 -9.23
C GLY A 55 22.22 11.08 -9.31
N PHE A 56 21.64 11.67 -8.26
CA PHE A 56 20.23 12.07 -8.26
C PHE A 56 19.90 13.14 -9.30
N GLN A 57 20.79 14.09 -9.56
CA GLN A 57 20.57 15.04 -10.66
C GLN A 57 20.63 14.38 -12.04
N LEU A 58 21.53 13.39 -12.23
CA LEU A 58 21.62 12.62 -13.47
C LEU A 58 20.38 11.74 -13.68
N TYR A 59 19.89 11.08 -12.62
CA TYR A 59 18.63 10.33 -12.63
C TYR A 59 17.45 11.20 -13.08
N LYS A 60 17.32 12.41 -12.53
CA LYS A 60 16.28 13.37 -12.95
C LYS A 60 16.37 13.75 -14.43
N GLN A 61 17.57 13.73 -15.00
CA GLN A 61 17.82 13.99 -16.42
C GLN A 61 17.64 12.73 -17.30
N LYS A 62 17.16 11.60 -16.75
CA LYS A 62 17.04 10.31 -17.44
C LYS A 62 18.38 9.76 -17.94
N ARG A 63 19.46 10.11 -17.24
CA ARG A 63 20.83 9.63 -17.50
C ARG A 63 21.18 8.52 -16.50
N ASP A 64 20.37 7.47 -16.46
CA ASP A 64 20.40 6.42 -15.43
C ASP A 64 21.75 5.69 -15.37
N SER A 65 22.39 5.40 -16.51
CA SER A 65 23.72 4.78 -16.55
C SER A 65 24.80 5.63 -15.88
N GLU A 66 24.75 6.95 -16.05
CA GLU A 66 25.71 7.86 -15.40
C GLU A 66 25.38 8.06 -13.93
N ALA A 67 24.09 8.08 -13.57
CA ALA A 67 23.65 8.10 -12.19
C ALA A 67 24.15 6.87 -11.42
N ILE A 68 24.06 5.68 -12.03
CA ILE A 68 24.60 4.42 -11.50
C ILE A 68 26.08 4.56 -11.16
N VAL A 69 26.91 5.11 -12.05
CA VAL A 69 28.35 5.31 -11.78
C VAL A 69 28.57 6.20 -10.55
N GLN A 70 27.80 7.28 -10.39
CA GLN A 70 27.90 8.16 -9.22
C GLN A 70 27.44 7.46 -7.94
N TYR A 71 26.36 6.67 -8.01
CA TYR A 71 25.86 5.91 -6.88
C TYR A 71 26.82 4.81 -6.45
N GLU A 72 27.45 4.09 -7.38
CA GLU A 72 28.46 3.08 -7.06
C GLU A 72 29.68 3.71 -6.39
N ALA A 73 30.15 4.87 -6.87
CA ALA A 73 31.21 5.62 -6.22
C ALA A 73 30.81 6.11 -4.81
N ALA A 74 29.55 6.52 -4.61
CA ALA A 74 29.04 6.89 -3.29
C ALA A 74 28.98 5.68 -2.35
N LEU A 75 28.49 4.53 -2.84
CA LEU A 75 28.35 3.29 -2.08
C LEU A 75 29.70 2.79 -1.57
N GLN A 76 30.77 2.92 -2.38
CA GLN A 76 32.13 2.56 -1.96
C GLN A 76 32.63 3.38 -0.75
N LEU A 77 32.07 4.57 -0.53
CA LEU A 77 32.45 5.43 0.58
C LEU A 77 31.53 5.26 1.78
N ARG A 78 30.22 5.12 1.55
CA ARG A 78 29.22 4.97 2.61
C ARG A 78 27.92 4.40 2.05
N ALA A 79 27.40 3.36 2.69
CA ALA A 79 26.08 2.82 2.41
C ALA A 79 24.98 3.56 3.19
N SER A 80 23.79 3.67 2.59
CA SER A 80 22.57 4.06 3.29
C SER A 80 21.34 3.52 2.56
N ALA A 81 20.22 3.35 3.27
CA ALA A 81 18.95 2.94 2.67
C ALA A 81 18.53 3.85 1.51
N GLY A 82 18.64 5.18 1.68
CA GLY A 82 18.28 6.16 0.64
C GLY A 82 19.18 6.09 -0.59
N LEU A 83 20.49 5.84 -0.42
CA LEU A 83 21.40 5.66 -1.56
C LEU A 83 21.09 4.37 -2.33
N TYR A 84 20.80 3.27 -1.64
CA TYR A 84 20.36 2.03 -2.29
C TYR A 84 19.01 2.17 -2.99
N TYR A 85 18.07 2.92 -2.42
CA TYR A 85 16.78 3.23 -3.06
C TYR A 85 16.97 3.94 -4.40
N ASP A 86 17.78 5.00 -4.43
CA ASP A 86 18.03 5.75 -5.67
C ASP A 86 18.86 4.96 -6.68
N TYR A 87 19.85 4.18 -6.21
CA TYR A 87 20.61 3.25 -7.04
C TYR A 87 19.69 2.22 -7.71
N ALA A 88 18.78 1.63 -6.93
CA ALA A 88 17.81 0.66 -7.43
C ALA A 88 16.83 1.28 -8.45
N ASN A 89 16.40 2.53 -8.26
CA ASN A 89 15.56 3.26 -9.22
C ASN A 89 16.26 3.47 -10.57
N SER A 90 17.54 3.83 -10.57
CA SER A 90 18.29 3.93 -11.84
C SER A 90 18.49 2.57 -12.48
N LEU A 91 18.78 1.52 -11.69
CA LEU A 91 18.91 0.15 -12.20
C LEU A 91 17.60 -0.36 -12.83
N SER A 92 16.44 -0.05 -12.26
CA SER A 92 15.15 -0.47 -12.81
C SER A 92 14.80 0.23 -14.12
N ASN A 93 15.43 1.37 -14.44
CA ASN A 93 15.27 2.05 -15.72
C ASN A 93 16.15 1.46 -16.84
N ILE A 94 17.11 0.58 -16.52
CA ILE A 94 17.99 -0.05 -17.50
C ILE A 94 17.49 -1.45 -17.87
N ASP A 95 17.26 -1.68 -19.16
CA ASP A 95 16.89 -2.99 -19.68
C ASP A 95 17.93 -4.05 -19.30
N GLY A 96 17.46 -5.20 -18.80
CA GLY A 96 18.31 -6.30 -18.35
C GLY A 96 18.91 -6.14 -16.94
N ARG A 97 18.66 -5.03 -16.24
CA ARG A 97 19.18 -4.79 -14.87
C ARG A 97 18.13 -4.87 -13.76
N LEU A 98 16.93 -5.39 -14.07
CA LEU A 98 15.84 -5.57 -13.10
C LEU A 98 16.24 -6.43 -11.89
N GLU A 99 17.00 -7.51 -12.10
CA GLU A 99 17.45 -8.38 -10.99
C GLU A 99 18.43 -7.67 -10.05
N ASP A 100 19.26 -6.77 -10.57
CA ASP A 100 20.16 -5.96 -9.75
C ASP A 100 19.40 -4.88 -8.98
N SER A 101 18.38 -4.28 -9.60
CA SER A 101 17.46 -3.36 -8.93
C SER A 101 16.75 -4.04 -7.75
N ILE A 102 16.23 -5.26 -7.94
CA ILE A 102 15.60 -6.07 -6.89
C ILE A 102 16.56 -6.29 -5.71
N LYS A 103 17.81 -6.69 -5.97
CA LYS A 103 18.83 -6.87 -4.92
C LYS A 103 19.13 -5.57 -4.19
N ALA A 104 19.28 -4.46 -4.92
CA ALA A 104 19.54 -3.15 -4.33
C ALA A 104 18.38 -2.66 -3.44
N TYR A 105 17.12 -2.84 -3.85
CA TYR A 105 15.97 -2.53 -2.99
C TYR A 105 15.95 -3.39 -1.72
N ARG A 106 16.24 -4.70 -1.82
CA ARG A 106 16.31 -5.59 -0.64
C ARG A 106 17.36 -5.12 0.36
N ILE A 107 18.53 -4.69 -0.12
CA ILE A 107 19.56 -4.08 0.74
C ILE A 107 19.07 -2.75 1.33
N GLY A 108 18.41 -1.91 0.53
CA GLY A 108 17.81 -0.67 1.02
C GLY A 108 16.82 -0.90 2.17
N ILE A 109 15.95 -1.91 2.05
CA ILE A 109 15.02 -2.34 3.10
C ILE A 109 15.78 -2.82 4.35
N MET A 110 16.79 -3.67 4.18
CA MET A 110 17.62 -4.19 5.27
C MET A 110 18.33 -3.06 6.04
N LEU A 111 18.84 -2.05 5.35
CA LEU A 111 19.56 -0.92 5.95
C LEU A 111 18.63 0.16 6.52
N SER A 112 17.31 0.05 6.32
CA SER A 112 16.37 1.07 6.77
C SER A 112 16.05 0.88 8.25
N ASP A 113 16.28 1.90 9.07
CA ASP A 113 15.96 1.88 10.51
C ASP A 113 14.44 1.75 10.78
N LYS A 114 13.61 2.11 9.80
CA LYS A 114 12.15 2.04 9.86
C LYS A 114 11.59 1.47 8.56
N PRO A 115 10.44 0.78 8.58
CA PRO A 115 9.77 0.35 7.36
C PRO A 115 9.47 1.55 6.45
N ASP A 116 9.89 1.48 5.19
CA ASP A 116 9.73 2.55 4.20
C ASP A 116 8.78 2.07 3.09
N MET A 117 7.64 2.76 2.94
CA MET A 117 6.63 2.37 1.95
C MET A 117 7.15 2.40 0.52
N ASN A 118 8.08 3.31 0.19
CA ASN A 118 8.57 3.50 -1.17
C ASN A 118 9.56 2.41 -1.56
N LEU A 119 10.41 1.96 -0.62
CA LEU A 119 11.28 0.81 -0.82
C LEU A 119 10.47 -0.46 -1.12
N HIS A 120 9.46 -0.76 -0.30
CA HIS A 120 8.57 -1.91 -0.53
C HIS A 120 7.76 -1.78 -1.83
N TYR A 121 7.22 -0.59 -2.11
CA TYR A 121 6.45 -0.34 -3.32
C TYR A 121 7.28 -0.54 -4.60
N ASN A 122 8.46 0.08 -4.68
CA ASN A 122 9.29 -0.01 -5.88
C ASN A 122 9.92 -1.40 -6.05
N LEU A 123 10.23 -2.12 -4.96
CA LEU A 123 10.59 -3.53 -5.03
C LEU A 123 9.44 -4.36 -5.63
N GLY A 124 8.20 -4.12 -5.19
CA GLY A 124 7.01 -4.73 -5.77
C GLY A 124 6.88 -4.46 -7.27
N CYS A 125 7.05 -3.21 -7.70
CA CYS A 125 7.04 -2.85 -9.13
C CYS A 125 8.14 -3.58 -9.92
N ALA A 126 9.38 -3.60 -9.43
CA ALA A 126 10.49 -4.28 -10.08
C ALA A 126 10.24 -5.80 -10.19
N LEU A 127 9.67 -6.43 -9.16
CA LEU A 127 9.30 -7.84 -9.16
C LEU A 127 8.17 -8.14 -10.18
N VAL A 128 7.15 -7.29 -10.30
CA VAL A 128 6.09 -7.47 -11.32
C VAL A 128 6.65 -7.33 -12.73
N ARG A 129 7.55 -6.36 -12.96
CA ARG A 129 8.25 -6.21 -14.25
C ARG A 129 9.14 -7.42 -14.58
N ALA A 130 9.75 -8.04 -13.57
CA ALA A 130 10.46 -9.30 -13.70
C ALA A 130 9.54 -10.54 -13.77
N ASN A 131 8.21 -10.35 -13.83
CA ASN A 131 7.20 -11.41 -13.87
C ASN A 131 7.18 -12.32 -12.62
N ARG A 132 7.70 -11.84 -11.49
CA ARG A 132 7.76 -12.53 -10.18
C ARG A 132 6.62 -12.07 -9.28
N ILE A 133 5.38 -12.20 -9.77
CA ILE A 133 4.17 -11.66 -9.12
C ILE A 133 3.99 -12.22 -7.69
N ALA A 134 4.28 -13.51 -7.47
CA ALA A 134 4.14 -14.13 -6.16
C ALA A 134 5.04 -13.47 -5.09
N GLU A 135 6.25 -13.03 -5.46
CA GLU A 135 7.16 -12.30 -4.59
C GLU A 135 6.76 -10.82 -4.46
N ALA A 136 6.14 -10.23 -5.48
CA ALA A 136 5.72 -8.83 -5.44
C ALA A 136 4.55 -8.57 -4.47
N ILE A 137 3.62 -9.52 -4.34
CA ILE A 137 2.43 -9.38 -3.48
C ILE A 137 2.77 -8.97 -2.04
N PRO A 138 3.64 -9.69 -1.29
CA PRO A 138 3.95 -9.31 0.10
C PRO A 138 4.59 -7.92 0.23
N GLU A 139 5.37 -7.49 -0.77
CA GLU A 139 5.98 -6.15 -0.79
C GLU A 139 4.92 -5.06 -1.01
N LEU A 140 4.01 -5.27 -1.95
CA LEU A 140 2.90 -4.35 -2.19
C LEU A 140 1.91 -4.32 -1.01
N GLN A 141 1.67 -5.45 -0.35
CA GLN A 141 0.91 -5.52 0.91
C GLN A 141 1.55 -4.65 1.99
N GLN A 142 2.87 -4.75 2.16
CA GLN A 142 3.60 -3.94 3.15
C GLN A 142 3.54 -2.46 2.78
N ALA A 143 3.73 -2.10 1.51
CA ALA A 143 3.59 -0.72 1.05
C ALA A 143 2.19 -0.14 1.33
N TYR A 144 1.13 -0.91 1.06
CA TYR A 144 -0.25 -0.51 1.37
C TYR A 144 -0.46 -0.33 2.88
N ARG A 145 0.01 -1.28 3.70
CA ARG A 145 -0.06 -1.18 5.17
C ARG A 145 0.67 0.05 5.73
N LEU A 146 1.75 0.48 5.07
CA LEU A 146 2.51 1.67 5.41
C LEU A 146 1.91 2.96 4.84
N GLY A 147 0.76 2.90 4.16
CA GLY A 147 0.00 4.06 3.70
C GLY A 147 0.17 4.40 2.22
N LYS A 148 0.80 3.54 1.39
CA LYS A 148 0.84 3.75 -0.06
C LYS A 148 -0.60 3.71 -0.62
N PRO A 149 -1.09 4.78 -1.28
CA PRO A 149 -2.46 4.82 -1.75
C PRO A 149 -2.74 3.77 -2.83
N PRO A 150 -3.86 3.01 -2.75
CA PRO A 150 -4.27 2.06 -3.78
C PRO A 150 -4.35 2.66 -5.18
N ALA A 151 -4.83 3.91 -5.29
CA ALA A 151 -4.96 4.63 -6.56
C ALA A 151 -3.63 4.71 -7.35
N ILE A 152 -2.48 4.78 -6.66
CA ILE A 152 -1.17 4.74 -7.31
C ILE A 152 -0.92 3.35 -7.91
N MET A 153 -1.16 2.28 -7.14
CA MET A 153 -0.99 0.89 -7.60
C MET A 153 -1.92 0.54 -8.78
N GLU A 154 -3.08 1.18 -8.84
CA GLU A 154 -4.08 0.97 -9.89
C GLU A 154 -3.66 1.55 -11.23
N GLN A 155 -2.94 2.67 -11.20
CA GLN A 155 -2.57 3.46 -12.38
C GLN A 155 -1.14 3.18 -12.85
N ASP A 156 -0.27 2.68 -11.98
CA ASP A 156 1.15 2.47 -12.30
C ASP A 156 1.34 1.43 -13.41
N GLY A 157 2.03 1.80 -14.49
CA GLY A 157 2.28 0.94 -15.63
C GLY A 157 3.08 -0.32 -15.29
N ASP A 158 3.97 -0.25 -14.30
CA ASP A 158 4.83 -1.37 -13.89
C ASP A 158 4.02 -2.54 -13.32
N LEU A 159 2.84 -2.25 -12.77
CA LEU A 159 1.94 -3.23 -12.17
C LEU A 159 0.90 -3.80 -13.15
N THR A 160 1.04 -3.55 -14.46
CA THR A 160 0.09 -4.02 -15.47
C THR A 160 -0.07 -5.54 -15.47
N ASN A 161 1.02 -6.29 -15.30
CA ASN A 161 0.96 -7.76 -15.28
C ASN A 161 0.25 -8.31 -14.03
N LEU A 162 0.42 -7.65 -12.88
CA LEU A 162 -0.29 -7.98 -11.64
C LEU A 162 -1.80 -7.78 -11.81
N ARG A 163 -2.23 -6.68 -12.44
CA ARG A 163 -3.65 -6.36 -12.63
C ARG A 163 -4.38 -7.27 -13.62
N LYS A 164 -3.69 -8.19 -14.32
CA LYS A 164 -4.33 -9.24 -15.13
C LYS A 164 -5.07 -10.25 -14.26
N ASP A 165 -4.61 -10.43 -13.03
CA ASP A 165 -5.28 -11.23 -12.01
C ASP A 165 -6.48 -10.46 -11.46
N ARG A 166 -7.69 -11.01 -11.55
CA ARG A 166 -8.91 -10.36 -11.05
C ARG A 166 -8.91 -10.18 -9.53
N ASP A 167 -8.08 -10.96 -8.83
CA ASP A 167 -8.00 -10.98 -7.38
C ASP A 167 -6.81 -10.22 -6.80
N TRP A 168 -6.06 -9.48 -7.62
CA TRP A 168 -4.85 -8.79 -7.18
C TRP A 168 -5.06 -7.83 -5.97
N ARG A 169 -6.20 -7.13 -5.91
CA ARG A 169 -6.54 -6.22 -4.80
C ARG A 169 -6.66 -6.97 -3.48
N GLU A 170 -7.40 -8.07 -3.50
CA GLU A 170 -7.61 -8.94 -2.35
C GLU A 170 -6.28 -9.54 -1.90
N LYS A 171 -5.44 -9.96 -2.84
CA LYS A 171 -4.09 -10.45 -2.57
C LYS A 171 -3.21 -9.40 -1.91
N ILE A 172 -3.38 -8.10 -2.17
CA ILE A 172 -2.67 -7.01 -1.47
C ILE A 172 -3.34 -6.64 -0.14
N GLY A 173 -4.56 -7.12 0.11
CA GLY A 173 -5.35 -6.73 1.27
C GLY A 173 -5.95 -5.33 1.13
N ILE A 174 -6.06 -4.80 -0.10
CA ILE A 174 -6.75 -3.53 -0.36
C ILE A 174 -8.23 -3.76 -0.07
N LYS A 175 -8.70 -3.20 1.05
CA LYS A 175 -10.12 -3.16 1.39
C LYS A 175 -10.75 -2.01 0.63
N GLU A 176 -11.54 -2.32 -0.39
CA GLU A 176 -12.27 -1.30 -1.13
C GLU A 176 -13.28 -0.60 -0.22
N PRO A 177 -13.44 0.74 -0.31
CA PRO A 177 -14.61 1.38 0.27
C PRO A 177 -15.86 0.80 -0.43
N MET A 178 -16.84 0.35 0.35
CA MET A 178 -18.09 -0.14 -0.23
C MET A 178 -18.75 0.97 -1.04
N LYS A 179 -19.11 0.69 -2.29
CA LYS A 179 -19.93 1.59 -3.10
C LYS A 179 -21.36 1.57 -2.58
N SER A 180 -21.99 2.74 -2.50
CA SER A 180 -23.39 2.86 -2.11
C SER A 180 -24.29 2.86 -3.35
N TRP A 181 -25.39 2.14 -3.24
CA TRP A 181 -26.41 1.99 -4.25
C TRP A 181 -27.75 2.26 -3.59
N ARG A 182 -28.58 3.12 -4.18
CA ARG A 182 -29.96 3.30 -3.72
C ARG A 182 -30.86 2.35 -4.48
N LEU A 183 -31.63 1.57 -3.74
CA LEU A 183 -32.80 0.88 -4.26
C LEU A 183 -33.98 1.84 -4.21
N PHE A 184 -34.49 2.17 -5.39
CA PHE A 184 -35.72 2.93 -5.50
C PHE A 184 -36.90 1.94 -5.50
N PRO A 185 -37.79 1.94 -4.50
CA PRO A 185 -38.97 1.10 -4.54
C PRO A 185 -39.91 1.55 -5.67
N GLN A 186 -40.50 0.58 -6.36
CA GLN A 186 -41.72 0.82 -7.13
C GLN A 186 -42.89 0.86 -6.13
N ALA A 187 -43.49 2.04 -5.95
CA ALA A 187 -44.77 2.33 -5.27
C ALA A 187 -44.75 3.04 -3.88
N TRP A 188 -45.17 4.30 -4.00
CA TRP A 188 -45.87 5.24 -3.12
C TRP A 188 -46.58 4.75 -1.84
N GLY A 189 -46.24 5.40 -0.72
CA GLY A 189 -47.03 5.57 0.50
C GLY A 189 -46.59 6.85 1.20
N ARG A 190 -47.44 7.49 2.01
CA ARG A 190 -47.05 8.71 2.77
C ARG A 190 -46.00 8.34 3.84
N GLY A 191 -44.73 8.45 3.48
CA GLY A 191 -43.56 8.23 4.34
C GLY A 191 -42.28 8.14 3.50
N SER A 192 -41.15 8.62 4.01
CA SER A 192 -39.84 8.55 3.35
C SER A 192 -39.17 7.21 3.67
N SER A 193 -39.51 6.15 2.94
CA SER A 193 -38.81 4.87 3.05
C SER A 193 -37.78 4.73 1.94
N HIS A 194 -36.53 4.39 2.28
CA HIS A 194 -35.50 4.09 1.29
C HIS A 194 -34.63 2.91 1.72
N THR A 195 -34.18 2.14 0.73
CA THR A 195 -33.25 1.03 0.94
C THR A 195 -31.93 1.36 0.28
N THR A 196 -30.84 1.24 1.04
CA THR A 196 -29.47 1.45 0.56
C THR A 196 -28.74 0.12 0.61
N ILE A 197 -28.19 -0.29 -0.53
CA ILE A 197 -27.24 -1.39 -0.60
C ILE A 197 -25.85 -0.79 -0.71
N CYS A 198 -24.98 -1.11 0.23
CA CYS A 198 -23.56 -0.95 0.05
C CYS A 198 -22.99 -2.29 -0.43
N SER A 199 -22.13 -2.27 -1.44
CA SER A 199 -21.46 -3.46 -1.96
C SER A 199 -19.96 -3.23 -2.10
N ASN A 200 -19.17 -4.30 -1.98
CA ASN A 200 -17.85 -4.32 -2.59
C ASN A 200 -17.96 -4.20 -4.13
N TYR A 201 -16.86 -3.95 -4.84
CA TYR A 201 -16.90 -3.80 -6.30
C TYR A 201 -17.38 -5.06 -7.02
N ARG A 202 -17.13 -6.24 -6.44
CA ARG A 202 -17.57 -7.53 -7.00
C ARG A 202 -19.06 -7.79 -6.81
N GLN A 203 -19.77 -6.95 -6.05
CA GLN A 203 -21.17 -7.14 -5.68
C GLN A 203 -21.42 -8.54 -5.08
N THR A 204 -20.46 -9.03 -4.28
CA THR A 204 -20.52 -10.35 -3.62
C THR A 204 -20.83 -10.27 -2.14
N ALA A 205 -20.60 -9.12 -1.52
CA ALA A 205 -20.94 -8.87 -0.13
C ALA A 205 -21.06 -7.37 0.15
N GLY A 206 -21.68 -7.03 1.26
CA GLY A 206 -21.70 -5.66 1.77
C GLY A 206 -22.72 -5.46 2.89
N LEU A 207 -23.32 -4.26 2.94
CA LEU A 207 -24.27 -3.85 3.96
C LEU A 207 -25.60 -3.46 3.30
N LEU A 208 -26.72 -3.97 3.81
CA LEU A 208 -28.07 -3.57 3.41
C LEU A 208 -28.67 -2.74 4.55
N ILE A 209 -29.24 -1.59 4.21
CA ILE A 209 -29.86 -0.66 5.17
C ILE A 209 -31.27 -0.34 4.66
N GLU A 210 -32.28 -0.64 5.47
CA GLU A 210 -33.66 -0.24 5.24
C GLU A 210 -34.03 0.85 6.25
N TYR A 211 -34.41 2.00 5.72
CA TYR A 211 -34.90 3.13 6.50
C TYR A 211 -36.39 3.28 6.25
N PHE A 212 -37.17 3.35 7.33
CA PHE A 212 -38.60 3.61 7.30
C PHE A 212 -38.94 4.79 8.21
N GLU A 213 -39.67 5.76 7.68
CA GLU A 213 -40.19 6.90 8.44
C GLU A 213 -41.71 7.03 8.24
N ASP A 214 -42.44 7.01 9.35
CA ASP A 214 -43.87 7.31 9.44
C ASP A 214 -44.12 8.41 10.49
N MET A 215 -45.32 8.99 10.56
CA MET A 215 -45.70 10.21 11.30
C MET A 215 -45.40 10.20 12.82
N GLY A 216 -44.92 9.09 13.40
CA GLY A 216 -44.46 9.01 14.80
C GLY A 216 -43.34 8.00 15.09
N GLU A 217 -42.81 7.31 14.08
CA GLU A 217 -41.85 6.22 14.28
C GLU A 217 -40.78 6.22 13.19
N THR A 218 -39.54 5.93 13.58
CA THR A 218 -38.44 5.71 12.64
C THR A 218 -37.82 4.35 12.92
N ARG A 219 -37.73 3.51 11.89
CA ARG A 219 -37.14 2.19 11.98
C ARG A 219 -35.92 2.11 11.07
N VAL A 220 -34.82 1.60 11.61
CA VAL A 220 -33.61 1.33 10.83
C VAL A 220 -33.28 -0.15 10.97
N LYS A 221 -33.23 -0.85 9.84
CA LYS A 221 -32.81 -2.24 9.78
C LYS A 221 -31.51 -2.31 8.99
N LYS A 222 -30.45 -2.86 9.59
CA LYS A 222 -29.12 -2.96 8.95
C LYS A 222 -28.63 -4.39 9.02
N GLY A 223 -28.05 -4.89 7.93
CA GLY A 223 -27.59 -6.27 7.88
C GLY A 223 -26.43 -6.47 6.93
N ASN A 224 -25.46 -7.28 7.36
CA ASN A 224 -24.43 -7.74 6.45
C ASN A 224 -25.05 -8.72 5.46
N TRP A 225 -24.70 -8.57 4.19
CA TRP A 225 -25.15 -9.48 3.15
C TRP A 225 -24.00 -10.13 2.41
N THR A 226 -24.26 -11.34 1.93
CA THR A 226 -23.37 -12.11 1.06
C THR A 226 -24.16 -12.62 -0.14
N ARG A 227 -23.47 -12.92 -1.24
CA ARG A 227 -24.07 -13.43 -2.45
C ARG A 227 -23.58 -14.84 -2.76
N GLU A 228 -24.53 -15.75 -2.93
CA GLU A 228 -24.30 -17.12 -3.36
C GLU A 228 -25.01 -17.34 -4.71
N GLY A 229 -24.25 -17.27 -5.80
CA GLY A 229 -24.81 -17.37 -7.16
C GLY A 229 -25.77 -16.22 -7.46
N ASN A 230 -27.07 -16.50 -7.55
CA ASN A 230 -28.11 -15.48 -7.74
C ASN A 230 -28.85 -15.09 -6.46
N LYS A 231 -28.46 -15.63 -5.31
CA LYS A 231 -29.11 -15.34 -4.03
C LYS A 231 -28.29 -14.33 -3.24
N ILE A 232 -28.94 -13.28 -2.72
CA ILE A 232 -28.40 -12.44 -1.66
C ILE A 232 -28.95 -12.96 -0.34
N ILE A 233 -28.07 -13.30 0.60
CA ILE A 233 -28.41 -13.69 1.96
C ILE A 233 -28.05 -12.51 2.87
N VAL A 234 -29.02 -12.02 3.64
CA VAL A 234 -28.84 -10.89 4.56
C VAL A 234 -29.11 -11.35 5.97
N HIS A 235 -28.20 -11.05 6.89
CA HIS A 235 -28.41 -11.18 8.33
C HIS A 235 -28.63 -9.79 8.92
N PHE A 236 -29.87 -9.50 9.28
CA PHE A 236 -30.28 -8.21 9.79
C PHE A 236 -30.20 -8.14 11.30
N LYS A 237 -29.81 -6.96 11.78
CA LYS A 237 -30.07 -6.45 13.11
C LYS A 237 -30.99 -5.23 12.95
N GLN A 238 -32.20 -5.33 13.48
CA GLN A 238 -33.16 -4.23 13.46
C GLN A 238 -33.13 -3.46 14.77
N GLU A 239 -33.05 -2.13 14.67
CA GLU A 239 -33.19 -1.18 15.78
C GLU A 239 -34.47 -0.35 15.56
N ILE A 240 -35.38 -0.34 16.55
CA ILE A 240 -36.65 0.41 16.49
C ILE A 240 -36.57 1.58 17.46
N GLY A 241 -36.70 2.82 16.96
CA GLY A 241 -36.69 4.04 17.76
C GLY A 241 -38.00 4.81 17.63
N LYS A 242 -38.48 5.39 18.74
CA LYS A 242 -39.57 6.38 18.70
C LYS A 242 -39.00 7.73 18.27
N LYS A 243 -39.76 8.45 17.44
CA LYS A 243 -39.40 9.81 17.02
C LYS A 243 -39.53 10.75 18.22
N GLY A 244 -38.41 11.08 18.86
CA GLY A 244 -38.37 12.09 19.92
C GLY A 244 -38.35 13.51 19.35
N VAL A 245 -39.02 14.44 20.03
CA VAL A 245 -38.87 15.88 19.80
C VAL A 245 -37.94 16.42 20.90
N GLY A 246 -36.71 16.82 20.56
CA GLY A 246 -35.79 17.40 21.54
C GLY A 246 -34.54 18.01 20.91
N PRO A 247 -33.89 18.99 21.56
CA PRO A 247 -32.73 19.68 21.01
C PRO A 247 -31.50 18.75 20.98
N THR A 248 -30.71 18.85 19.91
CA THR A 248 -29.31 18.38 19.84
C THR A 248 -28.39 19.42 20.48
N GLU A 249 -27.25 19.01 21.04
CA GLU A 249 -26.27 19.92 21.67
C GLU A 249 -25.69 20.95 20.68
N ASP A 250 -25.84 20.71 19.38
CA ASP A 250 -25.34 21.58 18.30
C ASP A 250 -26.46 22.35 17.60
N GLY A 251 -26.87 23.47 18.21
CA GLY A 251 -27.37 24.69 17.55
C GLY A 251 -28.68 24.63 16.71
N PRO A 252 -29.28 25.80 16.39
CA PRO A 252 -30.56 25.86 15.69
C PRO A 252 -30.35 26.10 14.19
N ARG A 253 -30.53 25.06 13.36
CA ARG A 253 -30.90 25.23 11.93
C ARG A 253 -31.32 23.92 11.26
N GLY A 254 -32.60 23.78 10.94
CA GLY A 254 -33.16 22.78 10.01
C GLY A 254 -34.45 22.11 10.51
N PRO A 255 -35.50 21.96 9.68
CA PRO A 255 -36.67 21.18 10.05
C PRO A 255 -36.30 19.69 10.01
N TYR A 256 -36.61 18.96 11.09
CA TYR A 256 -36.35 17.53 11.32
C TYR A 256 -34.89 17.16 11.70
N HIS A 257 -34.55 17.42 12.97
CA HIS A 257 -33.40 16.81 13.63
C HIS A 257 -33.89 15.73 14.60
N LEU A 258 -33.53 14.47 14.34
CA LEU A 258 -34.04 13.27 15.03
C LEU A 258 -33.26 13.04 16.33
N LYS A 259 -33.88 13.27 17.49
CA LYS A 259 -33.40 12.71 18.76
C LYS A 259 -34.15 11.40 18.96
N PHE A 260 -33.46 10.28 18.79
CA PHE A 260 -34.05 8.95 18.96
C PHE A 260 -34.14 8.62 20.46
N GLU A 261 -35.29 8.16 20.93
CA GLU A 261 -35.36 7.46 22.22
C GLU A 261 -34.54 6.15 22.11
N PRO A 262 -33.88 5.69 23.19
CA PRO A 262 -33.04 4.51 23.16
C PRO A 262 -33.82 3.29 22.63
N TYR A 263 -33.22 2.63 21.64
CA TYR A 263 -33.84 1.56 20.86
C TYR A 263 -34.36 0.44 21.76
N GLU A 264 -35.66 0.13 21.65
CA GLU A 264 -36.37 -0.71 22.63
C GLU A 264 -36.25 -2.22 22.33
N ARG A 265 -35.71 -2.63 21.18
CA ARG A 265 -35.65 -4.05 20.76
C ARG A 265 -34.61 -4.32 19.66
N GLU A 266 -33.82 -5.39 19.83
CA GLU A 266 -33.00 -6.00 18.78
C GLU A 266 -33.75 -7.22 18.20
N ILE A 267 -33.86 -7.29 16.87
CA ILE A 267 -34.43 -8.44 16.16
C ILE A 267 -33.38 -8.96 15.19
N ASP A 268 -33.01 -10.23 15.35
CA ASP A 268 -32.18 -10.97 14.39
C ASP A 268 -33.09 -11.65 13.36
N GLU A 269 -32.91 -11.32 12.08
CA GLU A 269 -33.69 -11.88 10.98
C GLU A 269 -32.77 -12.24 9.81
N THR A 270 -33.03 -13.37 9.16
CA THR A 270 -32.34 -13.73 7.92
C THR A 270 -33.31 -13.65 6.75
N ALA A 271 -32.96 -12.91 5.71
CA ALA A 271 -33.75 -12.81 4.48
C ALA A 271 -32.93 -13.24 3.26
N THR A 272 -33.61 -13.72 2.23
CA THR A 272 -33.02 -14.09 0.95
C THR A 272 -33.70 -13.35 -0.18
N PHE A 273 -32.91 -12.78 -1.10
CA PHE A 273 -33.39 -12.01 -2.24
C PHE A 273 -32.75 -12.48 -3.55
N ASP A 274 -33.40 -12.21 -4.69
CA ASP A 274 -32.83 -12.44 -6.02
C ASP A 274 -31.91 -11.29 -6.44
N PHE A 275 -30.65 -11.59 -6.74
CA PHE A 275 -29.65 -10.61 -7.10
C PHE A 275 -29.97 -9.88 -8.42
N LEU A 276 -30.51 -10.59 -9.42
CA LEU A 276 -30.86 -9.98 -10.70
C LEU A 276 -32.05 -9.03 -10.57
N GLU A 277 -33.00 -9.33 -9.70
CA GLU A 277 -34.11 -8.43 -9.40
C GLU A 277 -33.64 -7.15 -8.71
N ILE A 278 -32.78 -7.29 -7.70
CA ILE A 278 -32.18 -6.16 -6.97
C ILE A 278 -31.33 -5.30 -7.90
N SER A 279 -30.39 -5.91 -8.63
CA SER A 279 -29.43 -5.18 -9.47
C SER A 279 -30.06 -4.38 -10.61
N ARG A 280 -31.21 -4.81 -11.15
CA ARG A 280 -31.98 -4.03 -12.14
C ARG A 280 -32.51 -2.71 -11.59
N ASN A 281 -32.75 -2.64 -10.28
CA ASN A 281 -33.32 -1.49 -9.59
C ASN A 281 -32.27 -0.68 -8.80
N MET A 282 -31.01 -1.13 -8.77
CA MET A 282 -29.89 -0.42 -8.15
C MET A 282 -29.45 0.76 -9.02
N LYS A 283 -29.43 1.95 -8.44
CA LYS A 283 -28.76 3.11 -9.03
C LYS A 283 -27.57 3.49 -8.15
N GLU A 284 -26.41 3.68 -8.78
CA GLU A 284 -25.22 4.17 -8.09
C GLU A 284 -25.53 5.55 -7.48
N SER A 285 -25.13 5.72 -6.22
CA SER A 285 -25.28 6.97 -5.49
C SER A 285 -23.95 7.71 -5.52
N ASP A 286 -23.98 9.04 -5.69
CA ASP A 286 -22.78 9.89 -5.79
C ASP A 286 -21.97 9.99 -4.47
N GLY A 287 -22.37 9.27 -3.41
CA GLY A 287 -21.75 9.30 -2.10
C GLY A 287 -21.18 7.96 -1.63
N PRO A 288 -20.19 7.97 -0.71
CA PRO A 288 -19.72 6.75 -0.05
C PRO A 288 -20.84 6.04 0.70
N CYS A 289 -20.66 4.76 1.05
CA CYS A 289 -21.60 4.06 1.93
C CYS A 289 -21.86 4.89 3.19
N PRO A 290 -23.12 5.27 3.48
CA PRO A 290 -23.41 6.12 4.62
C PRO A 290 -23.00 5.42 5.92
N GLU A 291 -22.07 6.02 6.65
CA GLU A 291 -21.68 5.57 7.98
C GLU A 291 -22.79 5.94 8.98
N TYR A 292 -23.71 5.01 9.24
CA TYR A 292 -24.55 5.10 10.44
C TYR A 292 -23.77 4.49 11.60
N ARG A 293 -23.16 5.34 12.44
CA ARG A 293 -22.53 4.90 13.70
C ARG A 293 -23.63 4.41 14.65
N PHE A 294 -23.36 3.29 15.31
CA PHE A 294 -24.09 2.82 16.48
C PHE A 294 -23.82 3.75 17.66
#